data_AF-A0A358ARH2-F1
#
_entry.id   AF-A0A358ARH2-F1
#
_cell.length_a   1.000
_cell.length_b   1.000
_cell.length_c   1.000
_cell.angle_alpha   90.00
_cell.angle_beta   90.00
_cell.angle_gamma   90.00
#
_symmetry.space_group_name_H-M   'P 1'
#
loop_
_entity.id
_entity.type
_entity.pdbx_description
1 polymer ?
#
loop_
_entity_poly.entity_id
_entity_poly.type
_entity_poly.pdbx_seq_one_letter_code
_entity_poly.pdbx_strand_id
1 'polypeptide(L)'
;MTDEQRRSALKKLGAADGDMDALLAYTADAFQPRANAGTDELSPKWEGIWNRALFYCKTPPRLEMFASVAGAIPIIYPASEDDFETLLREIVYKGKAMPDTTNMGAQFVFGKTVRFIILSGKPYSNVPASFFNLNESEWLEQSMIIRKHHECAHYYTKRFLGSSRNNLHDELIADFCGLYAAFGEYRAKWFMRFYDNRAALYTRGMSDSAADIVRAIAVAAAKGVEAWAGTAECAGLDEAGRIEYLAGKELLEFI
;
A
#
# COMPACT_ATOMS: atom_id res chain seq x y z
N MET A 1 0.57 -1.49 -22.85
CA MET A 1 -0.32 -1.67 -24.03
C MET A 1 -0.15 -0.49 -25.00
N THR A 2 -0.63 -0.53 -26.25
CA THR A 2 -0.71 0.70 -27.08
C THR A 2 -1.84 1.61 -26.61
N ASP A 3 -1.76 2.92 -26.87
CA ASP A 3 -2.82 3.87 -26.48
C ASP A 3 -4.19 3.53 -27.08
N GLU A 4 -4.22 3.00 -28.30
CA GLU A 4 -5.46 2.54 -28.93
C GLU A 4 -6.07 1.33 -28.19
N GLN A 5 -5.23 0.37 -27.78
CA GLN A 5 -5.66 -0.76 -26.96
C GLN A 5 -6.20 -0.31 -25.60
N ARG A 6 -5.53 0.65 -24.95
CA ARG A 6 -5.94 1.23 -23.67
C ARG A 6 -7.29 1.97 -23.78
N ARG A 7 -7.46 2.80 -24.82
CA ARG A 7 -8.75 3.46 -25.13
C ARG A 7 -9.86 2.44 -25.37
N SER A 8 -9.58 1.38 -26.12
CA SER A 8 -10.55 0.30 -26.36
C SER A 8 -10.97 -0.40 -25.06
N ALA A 9 -10.01 -0.73 -24.19
CA ALA A 9 -10.29 -1.33 -22.89
C ALA A 9 -11.16 -0.42 -22.00
N LEU A 10 -10.81 0.86 -21.91
CA LEU A 10 -11.60 1.85 -21.15
C LEU A 10 -13.03 2.01 -21.72
N LYS A 11 -13.19 2.03 -23.05
CA LYS A 11 -14.52 2.06 -23.68
C LYS A 11 -15.35 0.82 -23.39
N LYS A 12 -14.74 -0.37 -23.32
CA LYS A 12 -15.44 -1.62 -22.93
C LYS A 12 -15.93 -1.56 -21.48
N LEU A 13 -15.26 -0.80 -20.61
CA LEU A 13 -15.69 -0.55 -19.24
C LEU A 13 -16.75 0.56 -19.13
N GLY A 14 -17.10 1.22 -20.25
CA GLY A 14 -18.12 2.26 -20.30
C GLY A 14 -17.59 3.70 -20.23
N ALA A 15 -16.28 3.91 -20.39
CA ALA A 15 -15.70 5.25 -20.32
C ALA A 15 -16.26 6.18 -21.41
N ALA A 16 -16.76 7.34 -21.01
CA ALA A 16 -17.17 8.39 -21.92
C ALA A 16 -15.95 9.05 -22.59
N ASP A 17 -16.11 9.56 -23.81
CA ASP A 17 -15.01 10.23 -24.53
C ASP A 17 -14.49 11.46 -23.75
N GLY A 18 -15.36 12.14 -22.99
CA GLY A 18 -14.97 13.30 -22.16
C GLY A 18 -14.07 12.96 -20.96
N ASP A 19 -14.06 11.71 -20.50
CA ASP A 19 -13.22 11.26 -19.37
C ASP A 19 -11.94 10.54 -19.84
N MET A 20 -11.80 10.29 -21.14
CA MET A 20 -10.81 9.37 -21.69
C MET A 20 -9.37 9.80 -21.38
N ASP A 21 -9.05 11.08 -21.55
CA ASP A 21 -7.69 11.57 -21.32
C ASP A 21 -7.31 11.51 -19.83
N ALA A 22 -8.25 11.79 -18.93
CA ALA A 22 -8.05 11.64 -17.49
C ALA A 22 -7.82 10.17 -17.10
N LEU A 23 -8.60 9.24 -17.67
CA LEU A 23 -8.47 7.81 -17.40
C LEU A 23 -7.18 7.21 -18.00
N LEU A 24 -6.75 7.68 -19.17
CA LEU A 24 -5.46 7.29 -19.75
C LEU A 24 -4.29 7.81 -18.93
N ALA A 25 -4.36 9.04 -18.42
CA ALA A 25 -3.34 9.56 -17.51
C ALA A 25 -3.33 8.77 -16.19
N TYR A 26 -4.51 8.42 -15.67
CA TYR A 26 -4.66 7.66 -14.43
C TYR A 26 -4.09 6.24 -14.52
N THR A 27 -4.34 5.55 -15.63
CA THR A 27 -3.93 4.17 -15.88
C THR A 27 -2.55 4.04 -16.53
N ALA A 28 -1.81 5.15 -16.65
CA ALA A 28 -0.45 5.11 -17.17
C ALA A 28 0.47 4.39 -16.18
N ASP A 29 1.46 3.67 -16.71
CA ASP A 29 2.45 2.98 -15.89
C ASP A 29 3.14 3.95 -14.94
N ALA A 30 3.04 3.64 -13.64
CA ALA A 30 3.64 4.43 -12.58
C ALA A 30 5.05 3.94 -12.21
N PHE A 31 5.44 2.75 -12.65
CA PHE A 31 6.64 2.04 -12.22
C PHE A 31 7.75 2.19 -13.27
N GLN A 32 8.91 2.66 -12.84
CA GLN A 32 10.08 2.81 -13.71
C GLN A 32 11.30 2.30 -12.96
N PRO A 33 12.00 1.27 -13.48
CA PRO A 33 13.19 0.74 -12.84
C PRO A 33 14.22 1.84 -12.54
N ARG A 34 14.74 1.86 -11.31
CA ARG A 34 15.78 2.80 -10.91
C ARG A 34 17.15 2.13 -11.05
N ALA A 35 17.95 2.65 -11.98
CA ALA A 35 19.31 2.18 -12.26
C ALA A 35 20.26 2.21 -11.03
N ASN A 36 19.94 2.98 -9.99
CA ASN A 36 20.74 3.11 -8.77
C ASN A 36 19.83 3.14 -7.53
N ALA A 37 19.18 2.01 -7.21
CA ALA A 37 18.74 1.81 -5.83
C ALA A 37 20.01 1.71 -4.97
N GLY A 38 20.45 2.83 -4.40
CA GLY A 38 21.72 2.96 -3.67
C GLY A 38 21.95 1.88 -2.61
N THR A 39 23.14 1.87 -2.01
CA THR A 39 23.53 0.87 -1.02
C THR A 39 22.49 0.74 0.11
N ASP A 40 22.22 -0.48 0.55
CA ASP A 40 21.27 -0.80 1.61
C ASP A 40 21.71 -0.36 3.00
N GLU A 41 22.78 0.42 3.12
CA GLU A 41 23.19 0.95 4.41
C GLU A 41 22.14 1.89 4.96
N LEU A 42 21.41 1.38 5.96
CA LEU A 42 20.42 2.12 6.69
C LEU A 42 21.18 3.05 7.64
N SER A 43 21.17 4.35 7.33
CA SER A 43 21.89 5.35 8.11
C SER A 43 21.52 5.29 9.59
N PRO A 44 22.47 5.32 10.55
CA PRO A 44 22.20 5.27 11.99
C PRO A 44 21.27 6.36 12.53
N LYS A 45 20.92 7.38 11.72
CA LYS A 45 20.01 8.46 12.10
C LYS A 45 18.61 7.98 12.53
N TRP A 46 18.21 6.75 12.20
CA TRP A 46 16.98 6.16 12.75
C TRP A 46 17.03 6.01 14.28
N GLU A 47 18.21 5.89 14.89
CA GLU A 47 18.35 5.82 16.36
C GLU A 47 17.87 7.12 17.03
N GLY A 48 18.10 8.26 16.38
CA GLY A 48 17.55 9.55 16.83
C GLY A 48 16.01 9.57 16.75
N ILE A 49 15.43 8.88 15.77
CA ILE A 49 13.97 8.71 15.68
C ILE A 49 13.45 7.83 16.82
N TRP A 50 14.17 6.74 17.13
CA TRP A 50 13.84 5.86 18.24
C TRP A 50 13.86 6.59 19.60
N ASN A 51 14.89 7.37 19.87
CA ASN A 51 14.97 8.17 21.10
C ASN A 51 13.81 9.18 21.22
N ARG A 52 13.38 9.78 20.11
CA ARG A 52 12.21 10.65 20.09
C ARG A 52 10.92 9.87 20.33
N ALA A 53 10.79 8.66 19.78
CA ALA A 53 9.62 7.82 20.02
C ALA A 53 9.50 7.45 21.51
N LEU A 54 10.60 7.07 22.15
CA LEU A 54 10.66 6.84 23.60
C LEU A 54 10.29 8.09 24.42
N PHE A 55 10.64 9.28 23.95
CA PHE A 55 10.34 10.53 24.64
C PHE A 55 8.87 10.94 24.52
N TYR A 56 8.25 10.78 23.35
CA TYR A 56 6.90 11.29 23.10
C TYR A 56 5.78 10.34 23.49
N CYS A 57 6.01 9.02 23.43
CA CYS A 57 4.96 8.05 23.77
C CYS A 57 4.72 8.00 25.28
N LYS A 58 3.43 7.93 25.67
CA LYS A 58 3.00 7.72 27.06
C LYS A 58 3.42 6.33 27.55
N THR A 59 3.32 5.34 26.67
CA THR A 59 3.74 3.96 26.93
C THR A 59 4.92 3.63 26.02
N PRO A 60 6.00 3.00 26.53
CA PRO A 60 7.15 2.67 25.70
C PRO A 60 6.75 1.89 24.43
N PRO A 61 7.05 2.42 23.23
CA PRO A 61 6.77 1.71 21.99
C PRO A 61 7.69 0.49 21.85
N ARG A 62 7.36 -0.41 20.93
CA ARG A 62 8.28 -1.50 20.51
C ARG A 62 9.02 -1.10 19.24
N LEU A 63 10.28 -1.51 19.13
CA LEU A 63 11.09 -1.40 17.92
C LEU A 63 11.40 -2.79 17.37
N GLU A 64 11.35 -2.92 16.04
CA GLU A 64 11.80 -4.09 15.31
C GLU A 64 12.71 -3.66 14.16
N MET A 65 13.84 -4.33 13.98
CA MET A 65 14.61 -4.22 12.75
C MET A 65 14.13 -5.31 11.79
N PHE A 66 13.19 -4.97 10.91
CA PHE A 66 12.55 -5.94 10.04
C PHE A 66 13.38 -6.13 8.75
N ALA A 67 13.75 -7.37 8.45
CA ALA A 67 14.39 -7.74 7.19
C ALA A 67 13.33 -7.79 6.08
N SER A 68 12.95 -6.63 5.54
CA SER A 68 11.95 -6.53 4.49
C SER A 68 12.50 -6.94 3.12
N VAL A 69 11.59 -7.10 2.16
CA VAL A 69 11.90 -7.35 0.75
C VAL A 69 12.78 -6.27 0.11
N ALA A 70 12.84 -5.07 0.71
CA ALA A 70 13.59 -3.93 0.19
C ALA A 70 14.84 -3.58 1.00
N GLY A 71 15.27 -4.50 1.88
CA GLY A 71 16.34 -4.32 2.84
C GLY A 71 15.83 -4.15 4.28
N ALA A 72 16.75 -4.14 5.23
CA ALA A 72 16.40 -3.92 6.63
C ALA A 72 15.71 -2.55 6.81
N ILE A 73 14.66 -2.49 7.64
CA ILE A 73 13.94 -1.25 7.97
C ILE A 73 13.49 -1.25 9.44
N PRO A 74 13.69 -0.14 10.19
CA PRO A 74 13.14 -0.02 11.53
C PRO A 74 11.63 0.17 11.47
N ILE A 75 10.92 -0.62 12.27
CA ILE A 75 9.48 -0.53 12.46
C ILE A 75 9.20 -0.20 13.92
N ILE A 76 8.48 0.91 14.14
CA ILE A 76 8.05 1.37 15.45
C ILE A 76 6.58 1.02 15.64
N TYR A 77 6.27 0.39 16.77
CA TYR A 77 4.93 -0.02 17.16
C TYR A 77 4.53 0.76 18.42
N PRO A 78 3.77 1.86 18.28
CA PRO A 78 3.16 2.56 19.41
C PRO A 78 2.18 1.64 20.13
N ALA A 79 2.10 1.75 21.46
CA ALA A 79 1.22 0.90 22.27
C ALA A 79 -0.26 1.29 22.16
N SER A 80 -0.57 2.48 21.63
CA SER A 80 -1.92 3.03 21.54
C SER A 80 -2.08 3.90 20.29
N GLU A 81 -3.34 4.17 19.92
CA GLU A 81 -3.68 5.08 18.82
C GLU A 81 -3.24 6.53 19.13
N ASP A 82 -3.42 6.98 20.39
CA ASP A 82 -2.92 8.27 20.88
C ASP A 82 -1.41 8.43 20.67
N ASP A 83 -0.64 7.38 21.00
CA ASP A 83 0.80 7.38 20.82
C ASP A 83 1.17 7.37 19.34
N PHE A 84 0.43 6.63 18.51
CA PHE A 84 0.59 6.65 17.06
C PHE A 84 0.40 8.05 16.48
N GLU A 85 -0.73 8.71 16.79
CA GLU A 85 -0.99 10.08 16.35
C GLU A 85 0.04 11.08 16.87
N THR A 86 0.52 10.88 18.10
CA THR A 86 1.59 11.69 18.68
C THR A 86 2.89 11.53 17.91
N LEU A 87 3.31 10.30 17.58
CA LEU A 87 4.51 10.09 16.79
C LEU A 87 4.38 10.68 15.38
N LEU A 88 3.22 10.55 14.74
CA LEU A 88 2.98 11.20 13.46
C LEU A 88 3.16 12.72 13.58
N ARG A 89 2.50 13.36 14.54
CA ARG A 89 2.54 14.81 14.72
C ARG A 89 3.95 15.30 14.98
N GLU A 90 4.62 14.73 15.98
CA GLU A 90 5.89 15.24 16.47
C GLU A 90 7.06 14.86 15.55
N ILE A 91 7.05 13.65 14.99
CA ILE A 91 8.19 13.15 14.21
C ILE A 91 7.99 13.39 12.71
N VAL A 92 6.85 12.98 12.15
CA VAL A 92 6.60 13.03 10.71
C VAL A 92 6.22 14.45 10.28
N TYR A 93 5.26 15.06 10.96
CA TYR A 93 4.78 16.41 10.67
C TYR A 93 5.53 17.51 11.42
N LYS A 94 6.48 17.16 12.29
CA LYS A 94 7.36 18.11 13.01
C LYS A 94 6.58 19.16 13.81
N GLY A 95 5.55 18.73 14.52
CA GLY A 95 4.66 19.56 15.34
C GLY A 95 3.65 20.40 14.53
N LYS A 96 3.55 20.19 13.21
CA LYS A 96 2.61 20.90 12.35
C LYS A 96 1.24 20.21 12.32
N ALA A 97 0.24 20.93 11.80
CA ALA A 97 -1.09 20.39 11.53
C ALA A 97 -0.99 19.12 10.67
N MET A 98 -1.67 18.08 11.13
CA MET A 98 -1.79 16.80 10.42
C MET A 98 -3.06 16.79 9.57
N PRO A 99 -3.07 16.02 8.46
CA PRO A 99 -4.33 15.67 7.81
C PRO A 99 -5.20 14.81 8.74
N ASP A 100 -6.44 14.55 8.34
CA ASP A 100 -7.28 13.56 9.00
C ASP A 100 -6.58 12.18 9.01
N THR A 101 -6.37 11.63 10.20
CA THR A 101 -5.69 10.34 10.43
C THR A 101 -6.66 9.23 10.82
N THR A 102 -7.97 9.48 10.79
CA THR A 102 -9.00 8.51 11.19
C THR A 102 -8.81 7.17 10.49
N ASN A 103 -8.51 7.19 9.18
CA ASN A 103 -8.28 5.99 8.37
C ASN A 103 -6.80 5.64 8.19
N MET A 104 -5.87 6.34 8.86
CA MET A 104 -4.44 6.08 8.76
C MET A 104 -4.02 5.04 9.79
N GLY A 105 -3.63 3.86 9.31
CA GLY A 105 -3.14 2.76 10.17
C GLY A 105 -1.61 2.68 10.26
N ALA A 106 -0.90 3.27 9.30
CA ALA A 106 0.55 3.23 9.21
C ALA A 106 1.08 4.51 8.58
N GLN A 107 2.38 4.72 8.75
CA GLN A 107 3.14 5.69 7.98
C GLN A 107 4.52 5.15 7.66
N PHE A 108 4.78 4.92 6.38
CA PHE A 108 6.13 4.79 5.86
C PHE A 108 6.78 6.16 5.65
N VAL A 109 7.98 6.34 6.20
CA VAL A 109 8.80 7.53 6.00
C VAL A 109 10.02 7.17 5.17
N PHE A 110 10.21 7.88 4.06
CA PHE A 110 11.34 7.69 3.16
C PHE A 110 12.03 9.00 2.83
N GLY A 111 13.25 9.18 3.33
CA GLY A 111 14.11 10.32 3.03
C GLY A 111 15.53 9.90 2.66
N LYS A 112 16.35 10.87 2.24
CA LYS A 112 17.74 10.62 1.82
C LYS A 112 18.60 9.94 2.88
N THR A 113 18.31 10.18 4.16
CA THR A 113 19.15 9.72 5.28
C THR A 113 18.38 9.03 6.40
N VAL A 114 17.06 8.94 6.29
CA VAL A 114 16.21 8.31 7.31
C VAL A 114 15.08 7.60 6.59
N ARG A 115 14.88 6.33 6.94
CA ARG A 115 13.75 5.51 6.50
C ARG A 115 13.30 4.63 7.66
N PHE A 116 11.99 4.56 7.90
CA PHE A 116 11.37 3.78 8.96
C PHE A 116 9.86 3.69 8.71
N ILE A 117 9.19 2.79 9.44
CA ILE A 117 7.74 2.63 9.42
C ILE A 117 7.19 2.82 10.84
N ILE A 118 6.04 3.48 10.97
CA ILE A 118 5.24 3.48 12.19
C ILE A 118 3.96 2.69 11.94
N LEU A 119 3.66 1.69 12.77
CA LEU A 119 2.47 0.84 12.62
C LEU A 119 1.55 0.98 13.84
N SER A 120 0.32 1.46 13.63
CA SER A 120 -0.72 1.44 14.66
C SER A 120 -1.28 0.03 14.84
N GLY A 121 -1.85 -0.24 16.02
CA GLY A 121 -2.61 -1.45 16.34
C GLY A 121 -4.07 -1.44 15.87
N LYS A 122 -4.48 -0.53 14.99
CA LYS A 122 -5.86 -0.45 14.48
C LYS A 122 -6.23 -1.66 13.60
N PRO A 123 -7.51 -2.06 13.52
CA PRO A 123 -7.99 -2.96 12.46
C PRO A 123 -7.60 -2.45 11.07
N TYR A 124 -7.20 -3.35 10.17
CA TYR A 124 -6.77 -2.96 8.84
C TYR A 124 -7.94 -2.42 8.00
N SER A 125 -7.74 -1.25 7.38
CA SER A 125 -8.75 -0.54 6.59
C SER A 125 -10.09 -0.33 7.33
N ASN A 126 -10.10 -0.29 8.67
CA ASN A 126 -11.32 -0.20 9.48
C ASN A 126 -12.37 -1.29 9.15
N VAL A 127 -11.92 -2.47 8.72
CA VAL A 127 -12.79 -3.62 8.44
C VAL A 127 -13.01 -4.39 9.74
N PRO A 128 -14.24 -4.83 10.06
CA PRO A 128 -14.51 -5.63 11.26
C PRO A 128 -14.03 -7.08 11.09
N ALA A 129 -13.64 -7.72 12.19
CA ALA A 129 -13.15 -9.10 12.21
C ALA A 129 -14.15 -10.11 11.62
N SER A 130 -15.44 -9.86 11.81
CA SER A 130 -16.54 -10.68 11.28
C SER A 130 -16.54 -10.83 9.75
N PHE A 131 -15.97 -9.87 9.01
CA PHE A 131 -15.84 -9.98 7.56
C PHE A 131 -14.89 -11.11 7.14
N PHE A 132 -13.86 -11.39 7.95
CA PHE A 132 -12.90 -12.48 7.73
C PHE A 132 -13.28 -13.76 8.48
N ASN A 133 -14.41 -13.79 9.19
CA ASN A 133 -14.80 -14.86 10.11
C ASN A 133 -13.75 -15.12 11.20
N LEU A 134 -13.10 -14.05 11.67
CA LEU A 134 -12.12 -14.08 12.75
C LEU A 134 -12.71 -13.42 14.01
N ASN A 135 -12.12 -13.71 15.16
CA ASN A 135 -12.33 -12.89 16.34
C ASN A 135 -11.46 -11.61 16.29
N GLU A 136 -11.74 -10.65 17.16
CA GLU A 136 -11.03 -9.36 17.16
C GLU A 136 -9.52 -9.51 17.39
N SER A 137 -9.08 -10.40 18.28
CA SER A 137 -7.66 -10.61 18.54
C SER A 137 -6.93 -11.17 17.33
N GLU A 138 -7.50 -12.20 16.70
CA GLU A 138 -6.98 -12.80 15.46
C GLU A 138 -6.92 -11.75 14.34
N TRP A 139 -7.97 -10.93 14.20
CA TRP A 139 -7.99 -9.92 13.16
C TRP A 139 -6.99 -8.79 13.41
N LEU A 140 -6.74 -8.41 14.66
CA LEU A 140 -5.70 -7.45 14.98
C LEU A 140 -4.31 -7.99 14.65
N GLU A 141 -4.03 -9.27 14.95
CA GLU A 141 -2.78 -9.92 14.56
C GLU A 141 -2.60 -9.94 13.03
N GLN A 142 -3.63 -10.36 12.30
CA GLN A 142 -3.61 -10.34 10.83
C GLN A 142 -3.47 -8.93 10.26
N SER A 143 -4.18 -7.96 10.85
CA SER A 143 -4.09 -6.54 10.46
C SER A 143 -2.67 -6.01 10.57
N MET A 144 -1.91 -6.43 11.59
CA MET A 144 -0.51 -6.06 11.74
C MET A 144 0.38 -6.68 10.67
N ILE A 145 0.16 -7.95 10.30
CA ILE A 145 0.90 -8.61 9.23
C ILE A 145 0.61 -7.92 7.88
N ILE A 146 -0.68 -7.71 7.56
CA ILE A 146 -1.10 -7.04 6.33
C ILE A 146 -0.42 -5.68 6.22
N ARG A 147 -0.53 -4.86 7.27
CA ARG A 147 0.01 -3.51 7.28
C ARG A 147 1.53 -3.49 7.14
N LYS A 148 2.24 -4.38 7.84
CA LYS A 148 3.69 -4.48 7.75
C LYS A 148 4.14 -4.75 6.31
N HIS A 149 3.55 -5.76 5.67
CA HIS A 149 3.92 -6.14 4.30
C HIS A 149 3.44 -5.11 3.26
N HIS A 150 2.28 -4.49 3.47
CA HIS A 150 1.78 -3.38 2.66
C HIS A 150 2.78 -2.20 2.64
N GLU A 151 3.24 -1.73 3.80
CA GLU A 151 4.23 -0.66 3.87
C GLU A 151 5.61 -1.09 3.31
N CYS A 152 5.98 -2.37 3.46
CA CYS A 152 7.20 -2.91 2.86
C CYS A 152 7.13 -2.98 1.33
N ALA A 153 5.96 -3.25 0.76
CA ALA A 153 5.74 -3.17 -0.67
C ALA A 153 5.92 -1.73 -1.17
N HIS A 154 5.35 -0.73 -0.47
CA HIS A 154 5.61 0.68 -0.78
C HIS A 154 7.09 1.05 -0.63
N TYR A 155 7.78 0.50 0.36
CA TYR A 155 9.22 0.70 0.50
C TYR A 155 9.98 0.13 -0.71
N TYR A 156 9.62 -1.06 -1.16
CA TYR A 156 10.20 -1.70 -2.34
C TYR A 156 9.94 -0.88 -3.60
N THR A 157 8.68 -0.56 -3.90
CA THR A 157 8.31 0.22 -5.09
C THR A 157 8.99 1.57 -5.08
N LYS A 158 9.09 2.23 -3.91
CA LYS A 158 9.77 3.53 -3.79
C LYS A 158 11.24 3.45 -4.12
N ARG A 159 11.88 2.39 -3.63
CA ARG A 159 13.31 2.19 -3.73
C ARG A 159 13.74 1.78 -5.14
N PHE A 160 13.09 0.75 -5.70
CA PHE A 160 13.53 0.10 -6.93
C PHE A 160 12.75 0.53 -8.17
N LEU A 161 11.48 0.94 -8.01
CA LEU A 161 10.58 1.21 -9.13
C LEU A 161 10.12 2.68 -9.20
N GLY A 162 10.63 3.52 -8.30
CA GLY A 162 10.40 4.96 -8.29
C GLY A 162 8.99 5.44 -7.97
N SER A 163 8.05 4.54 -7.72
CA SER A 163 6.67 4.84 -7.34
C SER A 163 6.44 4.55 -5.86
N SER A 164 5.66 5.40 -5.20
CA SER A 164 5.01 5.11 -3.91
C SER A 164 3.84 6.08 -3.81
N ARG A 165 2.91 5.94 -4.76
CA ARG A 165 1.85 6.92 -4.99
C ARG A 165 0.59 6.33 -4.40
N ASN A 166 -0.25 7.15 -3.77
CA ASN A 166 -1.57 6.73 -3.31
C ASN A 166 -2.54 6.58 -4.52
N ASN A 167 -2.16 5.77 -5.51
CA ASN A 167 -2.95 5.41 -6.68
C ASN A 167 -3.38 3.94 -6.59
N LEU A 168 -4.39 3.57 -7.38
CA LEU A 168 -4.98 2.23 -7.31
C LEU A 168 -3.96 1.11 -7.55
N HIS A 169 -2.98 1.31 -8.42
CA HIS A 169 -2.03 0.26 -8.80
C HIS A 169 -1.02 -0.04 -7.67
N ASP A 170 -0.42 0.98 -7.08
CA ASP A 170 0.52 0.82 -5.97
C ASP A 170 -0.18 0.20 -4.75
N GLU A 171 -1.43 0.61 -4.49
CA GLU A 171 -2.24 0.09 -3.38
C GLU A 171 -2.71 -1.35 -3.63
N LEU A 172 -3.01 -1.71 -4.88
CA LEU A 172 -3.31 -3.10 -5.27
C LEU A 172 -2.11 -4.01 -5.00
N ILE A 173 -0.90 -3.58 -5.34
CA ILE A 173 0.34 -4.33 -5.07
C ILE A 173 0.57 -4.45 -3.56
N ALA A 174 0.44 -3.35 -2.83
CA ALA A 174 0.68 -3.32 -1.40
C ALA A 174 -0.34 -4.18 -0.61
N ASP A 175 -1.63 -4.07 -0.95
CA ASP A 175 -2.66 -4.94 -0.38
C ASP A 175 -2.48 -6.40 -0.76
N PHE A 176 -2.06 -6.69 -2.00
CA PHE A 176 -1.73 -8.05 -2.41
C PHE A 176 -0.65 -8.64 -1.51
N CYS A 177 0.47 -7.93 -1.31
CA CYS A 177 1.56 -8.40 -0.46
C CYS A 177 1.09 -8.59 0.99
N GLY A 178 0.33 -7.63 1.51
CA GLY A 178 -0.25 -7.71 2.85
C GLY A 178 -1.16 -8.92 3.05
N LEU A 179 -2.14 -9.11 2.15
CA LEU A 179 -3.08 -10.23 2.21
C LEU A 179 -2.39 -11.58 2.04
N TYR A 180 -1.46 -11.68 1.08
CA TYR A 180 -0.75 -12.92 0.81
C TYR A 180 0.16 -13.31 1.99
N ALA A 181 0.82 -12.35 2.64
CA ALA A 181 1.62 -12.61 3.83
C ALA A 181 0.78 -13.04 5.04
N ALA A 182 -0.42 -12.47 5.20
CA ALA A 182 -1.33 -12.76 6.30
C ALA A 182 -2.06 -14.10 6.15
N PHE A 183 -2.55 -14.40 4.94
CA PHE A 183 -3.47 -15.51 4.70
C PHE A 183 -2.90 -16.61 3.80
N GLY A 184 -1.74 -16.39 3.16
CA GLY A 184 -1.19 -17.29 2.14
C GLY A 184 -1.95 -17.29 0.82
N GLU A 185 -2.98 -16.46 0.69
CA GLU A 185 -3.79 -16.31 -0.52
C GLU A 185 -4.25 -14.85 -0.67
N TYR A 186 -4.56 -14.48 -1.90
CA TYR A 186 -5.21 -13.22 -2.22
C TYR A 186 -6.63 -13.49 -2.73
N ARG A 187 -7.59 -12.72 -2.25
CA ARG A 187 -8.96 -12.76 -2.76
C ARG A 187 -9.43 -11.38 -3.20
N ALA A 188 -9.98 -11.27 -4.40
CA ALA A 188 -10.44 -10.00 -4.96
C ALA A 188 -11.48 -9.32 -4.06
N LYS A 189 -12.36 -10.11 -3.43
CA LYS A 189 -13.37 -9.60 -2.48
C LYS A 189 -12.77 -8.91 -1.25
N TRP A 190 -11.58 -9.34 -0.80
CA TRP A 190 -10.91 -8.75 0.36
C TRP A 190 -10.31 -7.40 0.00
N PHE A 191 -9.61 -7.34 -1.14
CA PHE A 191 -9.12 -6.08 -1.68
C PHE A 191 -10.26 -5.08 -1.92
N MET A 192 -11.36 -5.50 -2.54
CA MET A 192 -12.49 -4.61 -2.81
C MET A 192 -13.12 -4.07 -1.53
N ARG A 193 -13.11 -4.85 -0.43
CA ARG A 193 -13.56 -4.35 0.87
C ARG A 193 -12.69 -3.21 1.39
N PHE A 194 -11.37 -3.27 1.17
CA PHE A 194 -10.45 -2.19 1.54
C PHE A 194 -10.53 -1.00 0.58
N TYR A 195 -10.78 -1.27 -0.71
CA TYR A 195 -11.00 -0.25 -1.72
C TYR A 195 -12.20 0.62 -1.37
N ASP A 196 -13.33 0.03 -0.98
CA ASP A 196 -14.56 0.79 -0.71
C ASP A 196 -14.36 1.86 0.39
N ASN A 197 -13.51 1.59 1.37
CA ASN A 197 -13.15 2.55 2.43
C ASN A 197 -12.16 3.64 1.98
N ARG A 198 -11.50 3.45 0.83
CA ARG A 198 -10.47 4.35 0.27
C ARG A 198 -10.84 4.94 -1.10
N ALA A 199 -11.99 4.58 -1.68
CA ALA A 199 -12.35 4.89 -3.07
C ALA A 199 -12.20 6.39 -3.41
N ALA A 200 -12.63 7.27 -2.49
CA ALA A 200 -12.54 8.72 -2.66
C ALA A 200 -11.08 9.25 -2.73
N LEU A 201 -10.11 8.53 -2.15
CA LEU A 201 -8.69 8.87 -2.27
C LEU A 201 -8.19 8.62 -3.69
N TYR A 202 -8.67 7.56 -4.33
CA TYR A 202 -8.24 7.12 -5.65
C TYR A 202 -8.86 7.92 -6.79
N THR A 203 -10.03 8.51 -6.56
CA THR A 203 -10.81 9.24 -7.59
C THR A 203 -10.87 10.75 -7.34
N ARG A 204 -10.03 11.26 -6.43
CA ARG A 204 -10.05 12.67 -6.04
C ARG A 204 -9.83 13.59 -7.24
N GLY A 205 -10.80 14.48 -7.47
CA GLY A 205 -10.76 15.45 -8.57
C GLY A 205 -11.18 14.90 -9.94
N MET A 206 -11.65 13.65 -9.99
CA MET A 206 -12.28 13.07 -11.18
C MET A 206 -13.78 13.38 -11.19
N SER A 207 -14.40 13.27 -12.37
CA SER A 207 -15.86 13.24 -12.52
C SER A 207 -16.42 11.96 -11.88
N ASP A 208 -17.71 11.98 -11.52
CA ASP A 208 -18.39 10.77 -11.00
C ASP A 208 -18.35 9.62 -12.02
N SER A 209 -18.53 9.94 -13.31
CA SER A 209 -18.43 8.95 -14.39
C SER A 209 -17.03 8.35 -14.50
N ALA A 210 -15.96 9.15 -14.40
CA ALA A 210 -14.60 8.61 -14.39
C ALA A 210 -14.31 7.81 -13.12
N ALA A 211 -14.84 8.22 -11.96
CA ALA A 211 -14.71 7.49 -10.72
C ALA A 211 -15.36 6.09 -10.80
N ASP A 212 -16.52 5.98 -11.44
CA ASP A 212 -17.18 4.69 -11.70
C ASP A 212 -16.31 3.77 -12.58
N ILE A 213 -15.62 4.33 -13.58
CA ILE A 213 -14.67 3.57 -14.41
C ILE A 213 -13.46 3.12 -13.60
N VAL A 214 -12.90 3.97 -12.73
CA VAL A 214 -11.80 3.57 -11.83
C VAL A 214 -12.24 2.43 -10.92
N ARG A 215 -13.48 2.44 -10.42
CA ARG A 215 -14.03 1.31 -9.66
C ARG A 215 -14.17 0.05 -10.51
N ALA A 216 -14.63 0.17 -11.75
CA ALA A 216 -14.70 -0.96 -12.68
C ALA A 216 -13.31 -1.57 -12.96
N ILE A 217 -12.29 -0.72 -13.15
CA ILE A 217 -10.89 -1.12 -13.27
C ILE A 217 -10.44 -1.86 -12.01
N ALA A 218 -10.71 -1.32 -10.81
CA ALA A 218 -10.34 -1.95 -9.55
C ALA A 218 -10.94 -3.37 -9.42
N VAL A 219 -12.22 -3.54 -9.75
CA VAL A 219 -12.90 -4.84 -9.72
C VAL A 219 -12.27 -5.82 -10.72
N ALA A 220 -12.02 -5.39 -11.95
CA ALA A 220 -11.47 -6.26 -12.99
C ALA A 220 -10.02 -6.64 -12.68
N ALA A 221 -9.19 -5.66 -12.33
CA ALA A 221 -7.79 -5.88 -11.97
C ALA A 221 -7.65 -6.78 -10.74
N ALA A 222 -8.46 -6.58 -9.70
CA ALA A 222 -8.46 -7.45 -8.52
C ALA A 222 -8.79 -8.91 -8.88
N LYS A 223 -9.75 -9.14 -9.79
CA LYS A 223 -10.07 -10.50 -10.29
C LYS A 223 -8.94 -11.09 -11.12
N GLY A 224 -8.29 -10.29 -11.96
CA GLY A 224 -7.12 -10.73 -12.73
C GLY A 224 -5.95 -11.14 -11.83
N VAL A 225 -5.68 -10.33 -10.79
CA VAL A 225 -4.67 -10.65 -9.77
C VAL A 225 -5.06 -11.90 -8.97
N GLU A 226 -6.32 -12.07 -8.57
CA GLU A 226 -6.80 -13.29 -7.90
C GLU A 226 -6.61 -14.54 -8.78
N ALA A 227 -6.92 -14.45 -10.08
CA ALA A 227 -6.71 -15.55 -11.00
C ALA A 227 -5.23 -15.92 -11.14
N TRP A 228 -4.35 -14.92 -11.25
CA TRP A 228 -2.90 -15.14 -11.29
C TRP A 228 -2.35 -15.67 -9.96
N ALA A 229 -2.85 -15.17 -8.82
CA ALA A 229 -2.41 -15.60 -7.49
C ALA A 229 -2.62 -17.10 -7.25
N GLY A 230 -3.62 -17.69 -7.90
CA GLY A 230 -3.90 -19.13 -7.86
C GLY A 230 -3.02 -20.00 -8.76
N THR A 231 -2.06 -19.42 -9.50
CA THR A 231 -1.19 -20.15 -10.42
C THR A 231 0.08 -20.66 -9.75
N ALA A 232 0.70 -21.69 -10.34
CA ALA A 232 2.01 -22.18 -9.92
C ALA A 232 3.12 -21.14 -10.11
N GLU A 233 2.96 -20.22 -11.06
CA GLU A 233 3.89 -19.11 -11.28
C GLU A 233 3.95 -18.21 -10.04
N CYS A 234 2.80 -17.73 -9.55
CA CYS A 234 2.75 -16.91 -8.33
C CYS A 234 3.29 -17.65 -7.10
N ALA A 235 2.98 -18.94 -6.98
CA ALA A 235 3.46 -19.77 -5.87
C ALA A 235 4.99 -19.94 -5.88
N GLY A 236 5.62 -19.96 -7.06
CA GLY A 236 7.06 -20.09 -7.22
C GLY A 236 7.88 -18.82 -7.00
N LEU A 237 7.23 -17.65 -6.96
CA LEU A 237 7.89 -16.37 -6.74
C LEU A 237 8.02 -16.07 -5.24
N ASP A 238 9.10 -15.39 -4.85
CA ASP A 238 9.18 -14.74 -3.55
C ASP A 238 8.39 -13.41 -3.56
N GLU A 239 8.34 -12.70 -2.43
CA GLU A 239 7.56 -11.47 -2.33
C GLU A 239 8.09 -10.38 -3.28
N ALA A 240 9.40 -10.28 -3.48
CA ALA A 240 9.99 -9.33 -4.44
C ALA A 240 9.57 -9.67 -5.89
N GLY A 241 9.67 -10.94 -6.29
CA GLY A 241 9.24 -11.39 -7.61
C GLY A 241 7.75 -11.16 -7.86
N ARG A 242 6.89 -11.30 -6.83
CA ARG A 242 5.47 -10.96 -6.95
C ARG A 242 5.25 -9.46 -7.13
N ILE A 243 5.98 -8.61 -6.41
CA ILE A 243 5.94 -7.15 -6.60
C ILE A 243 6.39 -6.77 -8.01
N GLU A 244 7.51 -7.32 -8.48
CA GLU A 244 8.05 -7.07 -9.82
C GLU A 244 7.08 -7.51 -10.91
N TYR A 245 6.45 -8.68 -10.77
CA TYR A 245 5.44 -9.16 -11.71
C TYR A 245 4.25 -8.20 -11.81
N LEU A 246 3.70 -7.77 -10.66
CA LEU A 246 2.53 -6.90 -10.63
C LEU A 246 2.85 -5.47 -11.08
N ALA A 247 4.05 -4.98 -10.78
CA ALA A 247 4.52 -3.67 -11.21
C ALA A 247 4.94 -3.64 -12.68
N GLY A 248 5.35 -4.77 -13.25
CA GLY A 248 5.70 -4.93 -14.66
C GLY A 248 4.50 -4.98 -15.62
N LYS A 249 3.28 -4.77 -15.11
CA LYS A 249 2.03 -4.75 -15.88
C LYS A 249 1.28 -3.46 -15.62
N GLU A 250 0.71 -2.84 -16.64
CA GLU A 250 -0.27 -1.76 -16.48
C GLU A 250 -1.56 -2.29 -15.84
N LEU A 251 -2.31 -1.44 -15.12
CA LEU A 251 -3.61 -1.82 -14.52
C LEU A 251 -4.57 -2.48 -15.52
N LEU A 252 -4.56 -2.02 -16.78
CA LEU A 252 -5.45 -2.53 -17.83
C LEU A 252 -5.01 -3.90 -18.37
N GLU A 253 -3.78 -4.34 -18.10
CA GLU A 253 -3.30 -5.66 -18.52
C GLU A 253 -3.82 -6.79 -17.62
N PHE A 254 -4.48 -6.45 -16.50
CA PHE A 254 -5.17 -7.40 -15.64
C PHE A 254 -6.66 -7.62 -16.02
N ILE A 255 -7.15 -6.93 -17.05
CA ILE A 255 -8.58 -6.87 -17.44
C ILE A 255 -8.84 -7.67 -18.71
#